data_AF-A0A8H7X5Z0-F1
#
_entry.id   AF-A0A8H7X5Z0-F1
#
_cell.length_a   1.000
_cell.length_b   1.000
_cell.length_c   1.000
_cell.angle_alpha   90.00
_cell.angle_beta   90.00
_cell.angle_gamma   90.00
#
_symmetry.space_group_name_H-M   'P 1'
#
loop_
_entity.id
_entity.type
_entity.pdbx_description
1 polymer ?
#
loop_
_entity_poly.entity_id
_entity_poly.type
_entity_poly.pdbx_seq_one_letter_code
_entity_poly.pdbx_strand_id
1 'polypeptide(L)'
;MPSFVETCVITGANTGLGLDCAKHMCFFLNTKSDRSLLPAKPNHRANFRTAKIILTCRDLEKGSATNNTILKLTPQATINSWALFE
;
A
#
# COMPACT_ATOMS: atom_id res chain seq x y z
N MET A 1 -16.00 -6.23 13.68
CA MET A 1 -15.62 -4.85 14.04
C MET A 1 -14.88 -4.24 12.85
N PRO A 2 -15.09 -2.98 12.45
CA PRO A 2 -14.42 -2.44 11.27
C PRO A 2 -12.95 -2.20 11.59
N SER A 3 -12.08 -3.00 10.99
CA SER A 3 -10.66 -2.67 10.85
C SER A 3 -10.56 -1.38 10.06
N PHE A 4 -9.94 -0.34 10.62
CA PHE A 4 -9.68 0.90 9.88
C PHE A 4 -8.67 0.61 8.78
N VAL A 5 -9.13 0.67 7.52
CA VAL A 5 -8.28 0.51 6.34
C VAL A 5 -7.85 1.88 5.85
N GLU A 6 -6.57 2.23 6.03
CA GLU A 6 -6.01 3.45 5.43
C GLU A 6 -5.76 3.18 3.95
N THR A 7 -6.54 3.83 3.07
CA THR A 7 -6.43 3.64 1.62
C THR A 7 -5.60 4.76 1.00
N CYS A 8 -4.54 4.41 0.28
CA CYS A 8 -3.71 5.34 -0.47
C CYS A 8 -3.89 5.08 -1.97
N VAL A 9 -4.23 6.12 -2.73
CA VAL A 9 -4.36 6.04 -4.19
C VAL A 9 -3.18 6.75 -4.82
N ILE A 10 -2.47 6.08 -5.72
CA ILE A 10 -1.30 6.64 -6.41
C ILE A 10 -1.56 6.56 -7.92
N THR A 11 -1.59 7.73 -8.55
CA THR A 11 -1.74 7.88 -10.01
C THR A 11 -0.37 7.82 -10.68
N GLY A 12 -0.33 7.24 -11.89
CA GLY A 12 0.92 7.11 -12.64
C GLY A 12 1.97 6.22 -11.97
N ALA A 13 1.53 5.24 -11.18
CA ALA A 13 2.42 4.36 -10.41
C ALA A 13 3.15 3.28 -11.24
N ASN A 14 3.10 3.39 -12.57
CA ASN A 14 3.68 2.40 -13.49
C ASN A 14 5.21 2.52 -13.59
N THR A 15 5.77 3.74 -13.46
CA THR A 15 7.19 4.00 -13.67
C THR A 15 7.67 5.21 -12.86
N GLY A 16 8.99 5.40 -12.79
CA GLY A 16 9.62 6.59 -12.22
C GLY A 16 9.18 6.89 -10.78
N LEU A 17 8.93 8.17 -10.50
CA LEU A 17 8.58 8.65 -9.16
C LEU A 17 7.27 8.06 -8.62
N GLY A 18 6.29 7.79 -9.48
CA GLY A 18 5.02 7.19 -9.05
C GLY A 18 5.23 5.77 -8.52
N LEU A 19 6.08 4.99 -9.19
CA LEU A 19 6.47 3.65 -8.75
C LEU A 19 7.25 3.68 -7.43
N ASP A 20 8.23 4.57 -7.31
CA ASP A 20 9.05 4.66 -6.11
C ASP A 20 8.26 5.18 -4.91
N CYS A 21 7.34 6.11 -5.13
CA CYS A 21 6.36 6.54 -4.14
C CYS A 21 5.50 5.35 -3.68
N ALA A 22 5.00 4.53 -4.61
CA ALA A 22 4.20 3.35 -4.26
C ALA A 22 4.99 2.34 -3.40
N LYS A 23 6.27 2.11 -3.71
CA LYS A 23 7.14 1.26 -2.87
C LYS A 23 7.32 1.84 -1.47
N HIS A 24 7.65 3.13 -1.37
CA HIS A 24 7.90 3.79 -0.10
C HIS A 24 6.64 3.84 0.78
N MET A 25 5.49 4.19 0.19
CA MET A 25 4.21 4.19 0.89
C MET A 25 3.83 2.79 1.34
N CYS A 26 4.06 1.77 0.50
CA CYS A 26 3.83 0.37 0.86
C CYS A 26 4.66 -0.06 2.06
N PHE A 27 5.95 0.25 2.06
CA PHE A 27 6.83 -0.05 3.20
C PHE A 27 6.41 0.72 4.46
N PHE A 28 6.16 2.02 4.34
CA PHE A 28 5.80 2.88 5.46
C PHE A 28 4.47 2.49 6.11
N LEU A 29 3.47 2.15 5.28
CA LEU A 29 2.16 1.79 5.78
C LEU A 29 2.17 0.40 6.44
N ASN A 30 2.94 -0.56 5.92
CA ASN A 30 3.11 -1.87 6.57
C ASN A 30 3.96 -1.81 7.84
N THR A 31 5.01 -0.99 7.89
CA THR A 31 5.85 -0.83 9.10
C THR A 31 5.11 -0.14 10.23
N LYS A 32 4.21 0.81 9.93
CA LYS A 32 3.31 1.39 10.94
C LYS A 32 2.30 0.39 11.52
N SER A 33 2.00 -0.69 10.80
CA SER A 33 1.16 -1.77 11.29
C SER A 33 1.89 -2.64 12.33
N ASP A 34 3.23 -2.65 12.33
CA ASP A 34 4.05 -3.33 13.34
C ASP A 34 4.25 -2.41 14.55
N ARG A 35 3.33 -2.51 15.51
CA ARG A 35 3.31 -1.68 16.73
C ARG A 35 4.40 -2.04 17.75
N SER A 36 5.28 -3.00 17.48
CA SER A 36 6.39 -3.34 18.39
C SER A 36 7.40 -2.19 18.57
N LEU A 37 7.44 -1.23 17.63
CA LEU A 37 8.35 -0.09 17.61
C LEU A 37 7.74 1.24 18.11
N LEU A 38 6.46 1.27 18.48
CA LEU A 38 5.81 2.47 19.01
C LEU A 38 5.60 2.36 20.52
N PRO A 39 5.83 3.43 21.30
CA PRO A 39 5.68 3.38 22.75
C PRO A 39 4.26 2.93 23.12
N ALA A 40 4.18 1.81 23.82
CA ALA A 40 2.94 1.15 24.18
C ALA A 40 2.05 2.10 25.00
N LYS A 41 0.95 2.60 24.41
CA LYS A 41 -0.13 3.22 25.17
C LYS A 41 -1.09 2.12 25.64
N PRO A 42 -1.42 2.03 26.93
CA PRO A 42 -1.96 0.81 27.54
C PRO A 42 -3.41 0.43 27.15
N ASN A 43 -4.16 1.24 26.40
CA ASN A 43 -5.62 1.06 26.26
C ASN A 43 -6.18 0.99 24.83
N HIS A 44 -5.37 0.81 23.78
CA HIS A 44 -5.90 0.65 22.42
C HIS A 44 -5.88 -0.80 21.97
N ARG A 45 -7.07 -1.44 21.98
CA ARG A 45 -7.41 -2.68 21.25
C ARG A 45 -6.64 -2.74 19.93
N ALA A 46 -6.14 -3.92 19.57
CA ALA A 46 -5.40 -4.23 18.35
C ALA A 46 -6.20 -3.84 17.09
N ASN A 47 -6.13 -2.56 16.73
CA ASN A 47 -6.55 -2.07 15.43
C ASN A 47 -5.44 -2.51 14.47
N PHE A 48 -5.64 -3.66 13.82
CA PHE A 48 -4.93 -3.99 12.60
C PHE A 48 -5.26 -2.89 11.59
N ARG A 49 -4.35 -1.90 11.47
CA ARG A 49 -4.37 -0.96 10.37
C ARG A 49 -3.84 -1.70 9.16
N THR A 50 -4.75 -2.32 8.42
CA THR A 50 -4.44 -2.81 7.08
C THR A 50 -4.43 -1.61 6.17
N ALA A 51 -3.31 -1.36 5.50
CA ALA A 51 -3.24 -0.31 4.52
C ALA A 51 -3.53 -0.90 3.13
N LYS A 52 -4.39 -0.23 2.37
CA LYS A 52 -4.74 -0.64 1.01
C LYS A 52 -4.13 0.36 0.05
N ILE A 53 -3.30 -0.12 -0.88
CA ILE A 53 -2.75 0.73 -1.93
C ILE A 53 -3.50 0.45 -3.22
N ILE A 54 -3.98 1.52 -3.86
CA ILE A 54 -4.61 1.46 -5.17
C ILE A 54 -3.67 2.14 -6.16
N LEU A 55 -3.13 1.36 -7.08
CA LEU A 55 -2.32 1.87 -8.18
C LEU A 55 -3.24 2.17 -9.35
N THR A 56 -3.27 3.43 -9.76
CA THR A 56 -4.04 3.82 -10.94
C THR A 56 -3.09 4.04 -12.11
N CYS A 57 -3.23 3.19 -13.12
CA CYS A 57 -2.37 3.13 -14.29
C CYS A 57 -3.21 3.24 -15.55
N ARG A 58 -2.71 3.91 -16.58
CA ARG A 58 -3.32 3.89 -17.93
C ARG A 58 -3.19 2.50 -18.59
N ASP A 59 -2.14 1.78 -18.24
CA ASP A 59 -1.80 0.45 -18.77
C ASP A 59 -1.87 -0.57 -17.63
N LEU A 60 -2.84 -1.47 -17.70
CA LEU A 60 -3.09 -2.52 -16.70
C LEU A 60 -2.00 -3.59 -16.67
N GLU A 61 -1.38 -3.91 -17.81
CA GLU A 61 -0.31 -4.90 -17.87
C GLU A 61 0.92 -4.38 -17.13
N LYS A 62 1.29 -3.12 -17.39
CA LYS A 62 2.36 -2.46 -16.64
C LYS A 62 2.01 -2.28 -15.16
N GLY A 63 0.75 -1.97 -14.85
CA GLY A 63 0.26 -1.89 -13.47
C GLY A 63 0.34 -3.23 -12.72
N SER A 64 0.14 -4.35 -13.41
CA SER A 64 0.29 -5.71 -12.84
C SER A 64 1.77 -6.05 -12.60
N ALA A 65 2.66 -5.69 -13.53
CA ALA A 65 4.10 -5.84 -13.34
C ALA A 65 4.62 -5.02 -12.13
N THR A 66 4.09 -3.82 -11.94
CA THR A 66 4.35 -3.01 -10.74
C THR A 66 3.91 -3.72 -9.46
N ASN A 67 2.70 -4.30 -9.42
CA ASN A 67 2.23 -5.04 -8.25
C ASN A 67 3.22 -6.13 -7.84
N ASN A 68 3.68 -6.93 -8.79
CA ASN A 68 4.64 -7.99 -8.52
C ASN A 68 5.96 -7.43 -7.95
N THR A 69 6.39 -6.26 -8.42
CA THR A 69 7.60 -5.59 -7.92
C THR A 69 7.43 -5.12 -6.47
N ILE A 70 6.27 -4.54 -6.14
CA ILE A 70 6.01 -4.05 -4.77
C ILE A 70 5.76 -5.21 -3.81
N LEU A 71 5.09 -6.28 -4.25
CA LEU A 71 4.86 -7.50 -3.46
C LEU A 71 6.16 -8.25 -3.16
N LYS A 72 7.13 -8.26 -4.10
CA LYS A 72 8.48 -8.79 -3.84
C LYS A 72 9.19 -8.05 -2.69
N LEU A 73 8.98 -6.74 -2.59
CA LEU A 73 9.58 -5.90 -1.54
C LEU A 73 8.79 -5.94 -0.23
N THR A 74 7.47 -6.11 -0.34
CA THR A 74 6.53 -6.06 0.79
C THR A 74 5.45 -7.12 0.59
N PRO A 75 5.72 -8.38 0.96
CA PRO A 75 4.81 -9.50 0.66
C PRO A 75 3.47 -9.43 1.39
N GLN A 76 3.43 -8.68 2.49
CA GLN A 76 2.23 -8.53 3.34
C GLN A 76 1.29 -7.42 2.87
N ALA A 77 1.66 -6.68 1.82
CA ALA A 77 0.88 -5.55 1.34
C ALA A 77 -0.38 -5.98 0.58
N THR A 78 -1.47 -5.26 0.81
CA THR A 78 -2.68 -5.40 -0.02
C THR A 78 -2.69 -4.31 -1.09
N ILE A 79 -2.44 -4.70 -2.33
CA ILE A 79 -2.33 -3.78 -3.47
C ILE A 79 -3.39 -4.14 -4.52
N ASN A 80 -4.08 -3.14 -5.06
CA ASN A 80 -5.02 -3.30 -6.17
C ASN A 80 -4.62 -2.38 -7.32
N SER A 81 -4.60 -2.89 -8.55
CA SER A 81 -4.34 -2.08 -9.75
C SER A 81 -5.63 -1.80 -10.48
N TRP A 82 -5.93 -0.53 -10.69
CA TRP A 82 -7.14 -0.06 -11.35
C TRP A 82 -6.73 0.71 -12.62
N ALA A 83 -7.46 0.48 -13.71
CA ALA A 83 -7.37 1.35 -14.88
C ALA A 83 -8.21 2.59 -14.64
N LEU A 84 -7.60 3.77 -14.84
CA LEU A 84 -8.35 4.99 -15.07
C LEU A 84 -8.73 4.99 -16.56
N PHE A 85 -9.97 4.59 -16.85
CA PHE A 85 -10.57 4.83 -18.16
C PHE A 85 -11.00 6.29 -18.22
N GLU A 86 -10.60 6.99 -19.29
CA GLU A 86 -11.25 8.23 -19.74
C GLU A 86 -12.54 7.89 -20.50
#